data_AF-A0A496UAY5-F1
#
_entry.id   AF-A0A496UAY5-F1
#
_cell.length_a   1.000
_cell.length_b   1.000
_cell.length_c   1.000
_cell.angle_alpha   90.00
_cell.angle_beta   90.00
_cell.angle_gamma   90.00
#
_symmetry.space_group_name_H-M   'P 1'
#
loop_
_entity.id
_entity.type
_entity.pdbx_description
1 polymer ?
#
loop_
_entity_poly.entity_id
_entity_poly.type
_entity_poly.pdbx_seq_one_letter_code
_entity_poly.pdbx_strand_id
1 'polypeptide(L)'
;MALQQGRDFVLADNITYVGTAGMGKGCLVGTHDRILVVPIEVTRVKGYIRYRSETTTLTLKGKNPAEMIRNFAAEDGVRLSDLSGLMDEIVAQVEGAVLHELSAIRRLKVKNSFFSRGIYLNKNDSNVGWTGYPLKKQDAVAFEEFYRGHPAAQQ
;
A
#
# COMPACT_ATOMS: atom_id res chain seq x y z
N MET A 1 -8.30 -18.65 -14.62
CA MET A 1 -7.92 -17.29 -15.01
C MET A 1 -7.30 -16.64 -13.81
N ALA A 2 -6.04 -16.26 -13.94
CA ALA A 2 -5.32 -15.45 -12.97
C ALA A 2 -5.94 -14.04 -12.80
N LEU A 3 -5.65 -13.40 -11.67
CA LEU A 3 -6.03 -12.01 -11.43
C LEU A 3 -5.19 -11.06 -12.29
N GLN A 4 -5.81 -9.99 -12.78
CA GLN A 4 -5.19 -9.03 -13.70
C GLN A 4 -4.87 -7.71 -13.00
N GLN A 5 -3.60 -7.31 -13.02
CA GLN A 5 -3.19 -5.98 -12.55
C GLN A 5 -3.79 -4.88 -13.43
N GLY A 6 -4.29 -3.81 -12.82
CA GLY A 6 -5.02 -2.71 -13.47
C GLY A 6 -6.51 -2.97 -13.64
N ARG A 7 -6.97 -4.21 -13.41
CA ARG A 7 -8.40 -4.58 -13.46
C ARG A 7 -8.90 -5.08 -12.11
N ASP A 8 -8.26 -6.11 -11.56
CA ASP A 8 -8.69 -6.76 -10.32
C ASP A 8 -7.94 -6.19 -9.10
N PHE A 9 -6.68 -5.80 -9.30
CA PHE A 9 -5.84 -5.18 -8.28
C PHE A 9 -4.81 -4.23 -8.90
N VAL A 10 -4.14 -3.42 -8.09
CA VAL A 10 -3.01 -2.57 -8.47
C VAL A 10 -1.90 -2.71 -7.43
N LEU A 11 -0.65 -2.69 -7.86
CA LEU A 11 0.52 -2.91 -7.00
C LEU A 11 1.62 -1.89 -7.34
N ALA A 12 2.20 -1.30 -6.30
CA ALA A 12 3.48 -0.61 -6.34
C ALA A 12 4.47 -1.34 -5.43
N ASP A 13 5.61 -1.78 -5.98
CA ASP A 13 6.59 -2.57 -5.23
C ASP A 13 7.62 -1.71 -4.47
N ASN A 14 7.59 -0.39 -4.67
CA ASN A 14 8.59 0.51 -4.16
C ASN A 14 7.98 1.89 -3.86
N ILE A 15 7.29 1.93 -2.72
CA ILE A 15 6.71 3.15 -2.16
C ILE A 15 7.59 3.67 -1.01
N THR A 16 7.47 4.95 -0.69
CA THR A 16 7.98 5.46 0.59
C THR A 16 7.00 5.07 1.69
N TYR A 17 7.45 4.27 2.65
CA TYR A 17 6.71 3.93 3.84
C TYR A 17 7.04 4.92 4.97
N VAL A 18 6.00 5.42 5.63
CA VAL A 18 6.11 6.18 6.88
C VAL A 18 5.05 5.64 7.82
N GLY A 19 5.47 5.07 8.94
CA GLY A 19 4.55 4.46 9.90
C GLY A 19 5.20 4.11 11.22
N THR A 20 4.50 3.33 12.03
CA THR A 20 4.93 2.97 13.39
C THR A 20 6.21 2.15 13.43
N ALA A 21 6.48 1.34 12.40
CA ALA A 21 7.72 0.58 12.27
C ALA A 21 8.94 1.44 11.90
N GLY A 22 8.72 2.71 11.51
CA GLY A 22 9.75 3.65 11.07
C GLY A 22 9.46 4.25 9.70
N MET A 23 10.51 4.71 9.03
CA MET A 23 10.46 5.25 7.68
C MET A 23 11.34 4.43 6.76
N GLY A 24 10.94 4.24 5.50
CA GLY A 24 11.78 3.55 4.52
C GLY A 24 11.02 3.20 3.25
N LYS A 25 11.21 1.96 2.78
CA LYS A 25 10.54 1.42 1.59
C LYS A 25 9.47 0.43 1.97
N GLY A 26 8.42 0.38 1.16
CA GLY A 26 7.38 -0.62 1.27
C GLY A 26 6.79 -0.98 -0.09
N CYS A 27 5.81 -1.87 -0.07
CA CYS A 27 4.89 -2.06 -1.18
C CYS A 27 3.48 -1.62 -0.80
N LEU A 28 2.69 -1.31 -1.82
CA LEU A 28 1.29 -0.93 -1.69
C LEU A 28 0.48 -1.73 -2.68
N VAL A 29 -0.56 -2.39 -2.19
CA VAL A 29 -1.52 -3.14 -3.00
C VAL A 29 -2.91 -2.56 -2.78
N GLY A 30 -3.60 -2.28 -3.88
CA GLY A 30 -4.98 -1.84 -3.88
C GLY A 30 -5.88 -2.88 -4.55
N THR A 31 -7.01 -3.15 -3.93
CA THR A 31 -8.18 -3.80 -4.52
C THR A 31 -9.34 -2.79 -4.54
N HIS A 32 -10.51 -3.18 -5.05
CA HIS A 32 -11.67 -2.31 -5.06
C HIS A 32 -12.16 -1.91 -3.66
N ASP A 33 -11.86 -2.69 -2.64
CA ASP A 33 -12.38 -2.55 -1.29
C ASP A 33 -11.29 -2.27 -0.25
N ARG A 34 -10.02 -2.55 -0.54
CA ARG A 34 -8.93 -2.48 0.43
C ARG A 34 -7.64 -1.90 -0.15
N ILE A 35 -6.88 -1.24 0.70
CA ILE A 35 -5.49 -0.85 0.42
C ILE A 35 -4.59 -1.42 1.50
N LEU A 36 -3.71 -2.34 1.11
CA LEU A 36 -2.64 -2.86 1.95
C LEU A 36 -1.35 -2.07 1.71
N VAL A 37 -0.69 -1.69 2.79
CA VAL A 37 0.65 -1.13 2.79
C VAL A 37 1.55 -2.00 3.63
N VAL A 38 2.64 -2.49 3.05
CA VAL A 38 3.57 -3.40 3.71
C VAL A 38 4.96 -2.77 3.76
N PRO A 39 5.55 -2.56 4.93
CA PRO A 39 6.95 -2.17 5.01
C PRO A 39 7.86 -3.31 4.52
N ILE A 40 8.89 -2.98 3.74
CA ILE A 40 9.89 -3.94 3.23
C ILE A 40 11.25 -3.66 3.85
N GLU A 41 11.65 -2.40 3.90
CA GLU A 41 12.93 -1.95 4.43
C GLU A 41 12.65 -0.73 5.30
N VAL A 42 12.85 -0.84 6.61
CA VAL A 42 12.55 0.25 7.55
C VAL A 42 13.79 0.68 8.31
N THR A 43 13.94 2.00 8.41
CA THR A 43 14.95 2.68 9.20
C THR A 43 14.30 3.13 10.50
N ARG A 44 14.68 2.51 11.63
CA ARG A 44 14.16 2.88 12.96
C ARG A 44 14.97 4.04 13.54
N VAL A 45 14.29 5.08 14.02
CA VAL A 45 14.92 6.19 14.75
C VAL A 45 14.55 6.07 16.23
N LYS A 46 15.52 5.74 17.08
CA LYS A 46 15.33 5.68 18.55
C LYS A 46 15.79 7.00 19.18
N GLY A 47 14.85 7.82 19.66
CA GLY A 47 15.11 9.01 20.50
C GLY A 47 15.59 10.27 19.78
N TYR A 48 15.73 11.37 20.54
CA TYR A 48 16.17 12.71 20.09
C TYR A 48 17.70 12.89 20.01
N ILE A 49 18.46 11.89 20.42
CA ILE A 49 19.92 11.85 20.20
C ILE A 49 20.12 11.08 18.91
N ARG A 50 20.93 11.62 18.01
CA ARG A 50 21.20 11.17 16.64
C ARG A 50 21.81 9.76 16.61
N TYR A 51 21.06 8.74 17.01
CA TYR A 51 21.52 7.36 17.02
C TYR A 51 21.44 6.77 15.63
N ARG A 52 22.47 6.00 15.32
CA ARG A 52 22.68 5.25 14.08
C ARG A 52 21.40 4.50 13.76
N SER A 53 20.79 4.84 12.64
CA SER A 53 19.53 4.24 12.26
C SER A 53 19.77 2.78 11.85
N GLU A 54 19.08 1.84 12.49
CA GLU A 54 19.14 0.43 12.12
C GLU A 54 18.14 0.17 10.98
N THR A 55 18.65 -0.31 9.85
CA THR A 55 17.82 -0.75 8.72
C THR A 55 17.47 -2.21 8.91
N THR A 56 16.18 -2.53 8.98
CA THR A 56 15.68 -3.91 9.03
C THR A 56 14.89 -4.22 7.77
N THR A 57 15.20 -5.37 7.15
CA THR A 57 14.41 -5.91 6.03
C THR A 57 13.35 -6.85 6.55
N LEU A 58 12.08 -6.57 6.24
CA LEU A 58 10.93 -7.37 6.64
C LEU A 58 10.52 -8.25 5.45
N THR A 59 10.51 -9.57 5.66
CA THR A 59 10.14 -10.55 4.63
C THR A 59 9.12 -11.53 5.20
N LEU A 60 8.21 -12.01 4.35
CA LEU A 60 7.26 -13.05 4.73
C LEU A 60 7.74 -14.38 4.18
N LYS A 61 7.99 -15.36 5.06
CA LYS A 61 8.54 -16.67 4.68
C LYS A 61 9.81 -16.55 3.80
N GLY A 62 10.64 -15.53 4.06
CA GLY A 62 11.88 -15.26 3.31
C GLY A 62 11.69 -14.62 1.93
N LYS A 63 10.46 -14.24 1.55
CA LYS A 63 10.16 -13.60 0.25
C LYS A 63 9.78 -12.12 0.42
N ASN A 64 10.05 -11.34 -0.62
CA ASN A 64 9.55 -9.97 -0.71
C ASN A 64 8.00 -9.99 -0.81
N PRO A 65 7.28 -9.23 0.03
CA PRO A 65 5.81 -9.20 -0.02
C PRO A 65 5.23 -8.84 -1.40
N ALA A 66 5.86 -7.92 -2.14
CA ALA A 66 5.40 -7.54 -3.48
C ALA A 66 5.54 -8.69 -4.49
N GLU A 67 6.63 -9.45 -4.42
CA GLU A 67 6.83 -10.63 -5.27
C GLU A 67 5.87 -11.75 -4.91
N MET A 68 5.63 -11.96 -3.61
CA MET A 68 4.67 -12.95 -3.14
C MET A 68 3.27 -12.66 -3.66
N ILE A 69 2.83 -11.39 -3.59
CA ILE A 69 1.51 -10.98 -4.09
C ILE A 69 1.43 -11.15 -5.62
N ARG A 70 2.47 -10.78 -6.37
CA ARG A 70 2.51 -11.00 -7.82
C ARG A 70 2.40 -12.48 -8.19
N ASN A 71 3.18 -13.32 -7.52
CA ASN A 71 3.19 -14.75 -7.78
C ASN A 71 1.82 -15.36 -7.44
N PHE A 72 1.25 -15.00 -6.29
CA PHE A 72 -0.07 -15.48 -5.89
C PHE A 72 -1.17 -15.03 -6.86
N ALA A 73 -1.16 -13.76 -7.29
CA ALA A 73 -2.15 -13.25 -8.25
C ALA A 73 -2.03 -13.91 -9.64
N ALA A 74 -0.84 -14.39 -10.00
CA ALA A 74 -0.57 -15.09 -11.26
C ALA A 74 -0.99 -16.57 -11.24
N GLU A 75 -1.33 -17.14 -10.09
CA GLU A 75 -1.78 -18.53 -9.98
C GLU A 75 -3.18 -18.70 -10.60
N ASP A 76 -3.34 -19.77 -11.37
CA ASP A 76 -4.60 -20.05 -12.05
C ASP A 76 -5.68 -20.49 -11.05
N GLY A 77 -6.83 -19.82 -11.07
CA GLY A 77 -7.96 -20.14 -10.21
C GLY A 77 -8.03 -19.34 -8.92
N VAL A 78 -7.02 -18.50 -8.64
CA VAL A 78 -7.06 -17.53 -7.54
C VAL A 78 -8.15 -16.49 -7.78
N ARG A 79 -8.96 -16.25 -6.75
CA ARG A 79 -10.04 -15.26 -6.74
C ARG A 79 -9.62 -14.02 -5.95
N LEU A 80 -10.34 -12.92 -6.17
CA LEU A 80 -10.11 -11.67 -5.42
C LEU A 80 -10.30 -11.85 -3.90
N SER A 81 -11.20 -12.74 -3.48
CA SER A 81 -11.38 -13.13 -2.07
C SER A 81 -10.14 -13.78 -1.49
N ASP A 82 -9.42 -14.56 -2.28
CA ASP A 82 -8.21 -15.26 -1.84
C ASP A 82 -7.06 -14.25 -1.69
N LEU A 83 -6.97 -13.28 -2.61
CA LEU A 83 -6.04 -12.16 -2.49
C LEU A 83 -6.33 -11.32 -1.24
N SER A 84 -7.61 -11.10 -0.93
CA SER A 84 -8.03 -10.40 0.30
C SER A 84 -7.59 -11.17 1.56
N GLY A 85 -7.76 -12.49 1.56
CA GLY A 85 -7.26 -13.36 2.65
C GLY A 85 -5.74 -13.32 2.80
N LEU A 86 -4.99 -13.28 1.68
CA LEU A 86 -3.54 -13.08 1.72
C LEU A 86 -3.16 -11.72 2.31
N MET A 87 -3.90 -10.65 1.98
CA MET A 87 -3.65 -9.33 2.57
C MET A 87 -3.83 -9.34 4.09
N ASP A 88 -4.86 -10.04 4.59
CA ASP A 88 -5.11 -10.22 6.02
C ASP A 88 -3.98 -11.02 6.69
N GLU A 89 -3.50 -12.10 6.05
CA GLU A 89 -2.36 -12.89 6.52
C GLU A 89 -1.08 -12.04 6.63
N ILE A 90 -0.80 -11.20 5.64
CA ILE A 90 0.37 -10.32 5.64
C ILE A 90 0.32 -9.35 6.82
N VAL A 91 -0.84 -8.73 7.10
CA VAL A 91 -1.00 -7.78 8.20
C VAL A 91 -0.76 -8.45 9.55
N ALA A 92 -1.19 -9.69 9.71
CA ALA A 92 -0.98 -10.45 10.94
C ALA A 92 0.48 -10.84 11.18
N GLN A 93 1.28 -10.98 10.12
CA GLN A 93 2.65 -11.49 10.20
C GLN A 93 3.74 -10.42 10.05
N VAL A 94 3.45 -9.30 9.37
CA VAL A 94 4.44 -8.25 9.09
C VAL A 94 4.21 -7.06 9.99
N GLU A 95 5.15 -6.85 10.92
CA GLU A 95 5.14 -5.69 11.83
C GLU A 95 5.07 -4.37 11.04
N GLY A 96 4.08 -3.53 11.36
CA GLY A 96 3.89 -2.23 10.73
C GLY A 96 3.18 -2.26 9.38
N ALA A 97 2.77 -3.42 8.88
CA ALA A 97 1.83 -3.50 7.78
C ALA A 97 0.48 -2.89 8.19
N VAL A 98 -0.17 -2.19 7.27
CA VAL A 98 -1.43 -1.48 7.51
C VAL A 98 -2.41 -1.84 6.41
N LEU A 99 -3.59 -2.26 6.81
CA LEU A 99 -4.72 -2.49 5.92
C LEU A 99 -5.78 -1.41 6.12
N HIS A 100 -6.14 -0.74 5.04
CA HIS A 100 -7.22 0.24 5.02
C HIS A 100 -8.42 -0.33 4.27
N GLU A 101 -9.53 -0.50 4.99
CA GLU A 101 -10.83 -0.76 4.39
C GLU A 101 -11.35 0.54 3.74
N LEU A 102 -11.58 0.53 2.43
CA LEU A 102 -12.06 1.70 1.68
C LEU A 102 -13.48 2.09 2.09
N SER A 103 -14.27 1.16 2.65
CA SER A 103 -15.57 1.45 3.26
C SER A 103 -15.47 2.41 4.46
N ALA A 104 -14.33 2.42 5.15
CA ALA A 104 -14.04 3.33 6.26
C ALA A 104 -13.32 4.62 5.82
N ILE A 105 -12.91 4.71 4.55
CA ILE A 105 -12.26 5.89 3.98
C ILE A 105 -13.34 6.83 3.43
N ARG A 106 -13.41 8.04 3.98
CA ARG A 106 -14.31 9.09 3.50
C ARG A 106 -13.80 9.75 2.23
N ARG A 107 -12.48 9.92 2.14
CA ARG A 107 -11.84 10.59 1.00
C ARG A 107 -10.56 9.88 0.60
N LEU A 108 -10.48 9.52 -0.67
CA LEU A 108 -9.32 8.93 -1.34
C LEU A 108 -8.89 9.92 -2.42
N LYS A 109 -7.62 10.33 -2.41
CA LYS A 109 -7.02 11.13 -3.49
C LYS A 109 -5.84 10.38 -4.05
N VAL A 110 -5.87 10.12 -5.34
CA VAL A 110 -4.67 9.72 -6.09
C VAL A 110 -4.14 10.95 -6.80
N LYS A 111 -2.89 11.30 -6.57
CA LYS A 111 -2.21 12.41 -7.25
C LYS A 111 -1.10 11.85 -8.12
N ASN A 112 -0.97 12.39 -9.33
CA ASN A 112 0.08 12.03 -10.29
C ASN A 112 0.81 13.26 -10.88
N SER A 113 0.67 14.43 -10.26
CA SER A 113 1.16 15.70 -10.80
C SER A 113 2.68 15.85 -10.64
N PHE A 114 3.24 16.95 -11.15
CA PHE A 114 4.67 17.24 -11.00
C PHE A 114 5.06 17.46 -9.53
N PHE A 115 4.21 18.14 -8.75
CA PHE A 115 4.49 18.55 -7.37
C PHE A 115 4.11 17.51 -6.32
N SER A 116 3.25 16.54 -6.66
CA SER A 116 2.78 15.54 -5.70
C SER A 116 2.33 14.27 -6.42
N ARG A 117 2.85 13.13 -5.96
CA ARG A 117 2.55 11.80 -6.50
C ARG A 117 2.34 10.82 -5.38
N GLY A 118 1.18 10.17 -5.33
CA GLY A 118 0.86 9.23 -4.28
C GLY A 118 -0.63 9.03 -4.05
N ILE A 119 -0.92 8.14 -3.10
CA ILE A 119 -2.26 7.90 -2.58
C ILE A 119 -2.39 8.62 -1.25
N TYR A 120 -3.51 9.31 -1.06
CA TYR A 120 -3.82 10.01 0.17
C TYR A 120 -5.19 9.57 0.65
N LEU A 121 -5.26 9.11 1.90
CA LEU A 121 -6.47 8.58 2.53
C LEU A 121 -6.88 9.49 3.68
N ASN A 122 -8.17 9.76 3.80
CA ASN A 122 -8.74 10.43 4.96
C ASN A 122 -9.98 9.66 5.45
N LYS A 123 -10.00 9.35 6.74
CA LYS A 123 -11.13 8.71 7.43
C LYS A 123 -12.21 9.71 7.87
N ASN A 124 -11.93 11.00 7.75
CA ASN A 124 -12.81 12.10 8.10
C ASN A 124 -13.23 12.87 6.84
N ASP A 125 -14.36 13.59 6.93
CA ASP A 125 -14.81 14.51 5.90
C ASP A 125 -14.04 15.85 5.90
N SER A 126 -13.24 16.09 6.94
CA SER A 126 -12.44 17.32 7.09
C SER A 126 -11.17 17.31 6.22
N ASN A 127 -10.48 18.46 6.14
CA ASN A 127 -9.19 18.56 5.43
C ASN A 127 -7.97 18.16 6.31
N VAL A 128 -8.20 17.70 7.54
CA VAL A 128 -7.15 17.31 8.49
C VAL A 128 -7.09 15.78 8.59
N GLY A 129 -5.91 15.21 8.85
CA GLY A 129 -5.73 13.78 9.09
C GLY A 129 -5.45 12.92 7.86
N TRP A 130 -4.92 13.52 6.79
CA TRP A 130 -4.51 12.78 5.60
C TRP A 130 -3.35 11.83 5.90
N THR A 131 -3.50 10.57 5.52
CA THR A 131 -2.42 9.58 5.48
C THR A 131 -1.96 9.43 4.03
N GLY A 132 -0.69 9.74 3.76
CA GLY A 132 -0.13 9.74 2.40
C GLY A 132 0.90 8.65 2.16
N TYR A 133 0.83 8.02 0.99
CA TYR A 133 1.76 7.03 0.49
C TYR A 133 2.37 7.52 -0.82
N PRO A 134 3.56 8.14 -0.79
CA PRO A 134 4.23 8.62 -2.00
C PRO A 134 4.51 7.50 -2.99
N LEU A 135 4.21 7.75 -4.26
CA LEU A 135 4.38 6.81 -5.37
C LEU A 135 5.33 7.36 -6.44
N LYS A 136 5.96 6.46 -7.20
CA LYS A 136 6.61 6.84 -8.46
C LYS A 136 5.55 7.22 -9.49
N LYS A 137 5.96 7.95 -10.53
CA LYS A 137 5.03 8.47 -11.55
C LYS A 137 4.21 7.36 -12.22
N GLN A 138 4.85 6.27 -12.59
CA GLN A 138 4.23 5.14 -13.31
C GLN A 138 3.13 4.50 -12.45
N ASP A 139 3.46 4.22 -11.19
CA ASP A 139 2.52 3.66 -10.22
C ASP A 139 1.37 4.64 -9.96
N ALA A 140 1.66 5.92 -9.73
CA ALA A 140 0.63 6.93 -9.49
C ALA A 140 -0.40 7.01 -10.64
N VAL A 141 0.05 6.86 -11.90
CA VAL A 141 -0.86 6.78 -13.05
C VAL A 141 -1.71 5.52 -12.99
N ALA A 142 -1.10 4.35 -12.78
CA ALA A 142 -1.85 3.09 -12.68
C ALA A 142 -2.88 3.11 -11.54
N PHE A 143 -2.53 3.67 -10.38
CA PHE A 143 -3.44 3.84 -9.25
C PHE A 143 -4.56 4.84 -9.53
N GLU A 144 -4.29 5.92 -10.26
CA GLU A 144 -5.30 6.90 -10.63
C GLU A 144 -6.31 6.30 -11.61
N GLU A 145 -5.82 5.53 -12.59
CA GLU A 145 -6.66 4.82 -13.54
C GLU A 145 -7.52 3.76 -12.84
N PHE A 146 -6.92 2.96 -11.96
CA PHE A 146 -7.61 1.90 -11.22
C PHE A 146 -8.74 2.42 -10.32
N TYR A 147 -8.51 3.53 -9.61
CA TYR A 147 -9.51 4.12 -8.71
C TYR A 147 -10.40 5.18 -9.38
N ARG A 148 -10.30 5.35 -10.70
CA ARG A 148 -11.14 6.32 -11.43
C ARG A 148 -12.62 5.95 -11.27
N GLY A 149 -13.40 6.90 -10.75
CA GLY A 149 -14.84 6.70 -10.51
C GLY A 149 -15.18 5.93 -9.25
N HIS A 150 -14.19 5.54 -8.43
CA HIS A 150 -14.45 4.92 -7.13
C HIS A 150 -15.21 5.89 -6.20
N PRO A 151 -16.22 5.45 -5.43
CA PRO A 151 -17.03 6.34 -4.58
C PRO A 151 -16.21 7.15 -3.59
N ALA A 152 -15.21 6.54 -2.97
CA ALA A 152 -14.29 7.23 -2.06
C ALA A 152 -13.34 8.20 -2.79
N ALA A 153 -13.12 8.04 -4.10
CA ALA A 153 -12.16 8.81 -4.89
C ALA A 153 -12.72 10.16 -5.42
N GLN A 154 -13.89 10.60 -4.93
CA GLN A 154 -14.50 11.86 -5.33
C GLN A 154 -13.78 13.07 -4.70
N GLN A 155 -13.64 14.14 -5.50
CA GLN A 155 -12.60 15.19 -5.47
C GLN A 155 -12.35 15.94 -4.15
#